data_AF-A0A2D7BZH1-F1
#
_entry.id   AF-A0A2D7BZH1-F1
#
_cell.length_a   1.000
_cell.length_b   1.000
_cell.length_c   1.000
_cell.angle_alpha   90.00
_cell.angle_beta   90.00
_cell.angle_gamma   90.00
#
_symmetry.space_group_name_H-M   'P 1'
#
loop_
_entity.id
_entity.type
_entity.pdbx_description
1 polymer ?
#
loop_
_entity_poly.entity_id
_entity_poly.type
_entity_poly.pdbx_seq_one_letter_code
_entity_poly.pdbx_strand_id
1 'polypeptide(L)'
;MANYDSIEYATYLLKHEQKQNKGAKSKDSERTKTYQAEWMFQRQILDVTFADIAEAEKFAKKIYKSKTWSKLWQESINDNVAKIFDATPRIVAMNARNKKNSGYTNGRTVTLAQTGLNRYTLLHELAHCLGHMHHGRSFRQCLLKLVGVFMGAEEKAILKNEFKRKGLACGNARKALSFDKWIAARDRMEDLRVKRQIEKEKRDRARWDAIIQPCE
;
A
#
# COMPACT_ATOMS: atom_id res chain seq x y z
N MET A 1 15.02 27.72 -20.60
CA MET A 1 15.33 26.71 -19.56
C MET A 1 14.28 26.68 -18.45
N ALA A 2 13.87 27.81 -17.85
CA ALA A 2 12.88 27.85 -16.76
C ALA A 2 11.54 27.12 -17.02
N ASN A 3 11.05 27.10 -18.27
CA ASN A 3 9.79 26.40 -18.61
C ASN A 3 9.95 24.87 -18.69
N TYR A 4 11.16 24.35 -18.92
CA TYR A 4 11.39 22.90 -18.96
C TYR A 4 11.54 22.34 -17.55
N ASP A 5 12.30 23.03 -16.70
CA ASP A 5 12.51 22.65 -15.30
C ASP A 5 11.20 22.65 -14.50
N SER A 6 10.28 23.59 -14.78
CA SER A 6 8.96 23.63 -14.14
C SER A 6 8.09 22.42 -14.51
N ILE A 7 8.09 22.01 -15.78
CA ILE A 7 7.36 20.83 -16.27
C ILE A 7 7.95 19.55 -15.68
N GLU A 8 9.27 19.42 -15.64
CA GLU A 8 9.93 18.27 -15.02
C GLU A 8 9.66 18.20 -13.52
N TYR A 9 9.66 19.34 -12.82
CA TYR A 9 9.33 19.39 -11.41
C TYR A 9 7.87 19.01 -11.14
N ALA A 10 6.93 19.51 -11.94
CA ALA A 10 5.53 19.08 -11.86
C ALA A 10 5.40 17.56 -12.06
N THR A 11 6.14 17.01 -13.03
CA THR A 11 6.21 15.56 -13.27
C THR A 11 6.82 14.82 -12.07
N TYR A 12 7.85 15.36 -11.43
CA TYR A 12 8.42 14.83 -10.19
C TYR A 12 7.38 14.78 -9.08
N LEU A 13 6.59 15.85 -8.87
CA LEU A 13 5.56 15.90 -7.84
C LEU A 13 4.52 14.80 -8.03
N LEU A 14 4.03 14.62 -9.26
CA LEU A 14 3.07 13.55 -9.60
C LEU A 14 3.67 12.16 -9.31
N LYS A 15 4.91 11.91 -9.76
CA LYS A 15 5.61 10.64 -9.51
C LYS A 15 5.88 10.42 -8.02
N HIS A 16 6.21 11.48 -7.28
CA HIS A 16 6.47 11.42 -5.85
C HIS A 16 5.20 11.03 -5.10
N GLU A 17 4.07 11.70 -5.40
CA GLU A 17 2.76 11.39 -4.82
C GLU A 17 2.38 9.92 -5.06
N GLN A 18 2.46 9.45 -6.31
CA GLN A 18 2.18 8.05 -6.67
C GLN A 18 3.06 7.05 -5.92
N LYS A 19 4.34 7.40 -5.70
CA LYS A 19 5.28 6.57 -4.92
C LYS A 19 4.93 6.53 -3.43
N GLN A 20 4.31 7.57 -2.88
CA GLN A 20 3.92 7.59 -1.47
C GLN A 20 2.77 6.63 -1.18
N ASN A 21 1.84 6.42 -2.13
CA ASN A 21 0.69 5.54 -1.97
C ASN A 21 0.41 4.70 -3.23
N LYS A 22 1.25 3.68 -3.47
CA LYS A 22 1.15 2.84 -4.67
C LYS A 22 -0.21 2.15 -4.76
N GLY A 23 -0.72 2.05 -5.98
CA GLY A 23 -2.03 1.45 -6.26
C GLY A 23 -3.20 2.43 -6.21
N ALA A 24 -3.08 3.57 -5.51
CA ALA A 24 -4.18 4.54 -5.41
C ALA A 24 -4.47 5.28 -6.72
N LYS A 25 -3.40 5.69 -7.42
CA LYS A 25 -3.46 6.38 -8.73
C LYS A 25 -2.70 5.64 -9.83
N SER A 26 -2.28 4.41 -9.56
CA SER A 26 -1.38 3.64 -10.42
C SER A 26 -1.60 2.14 -10.23
N LYS A 27 -0.87 1.29 -10.96
CA LYS A 27 -0.92 -0.16 -10.76
C LYS A 27 -0.59 -0.52 -9.31
N ASP A 28 -1.42 -1.38 -8.72
CA ASP A 28 -1.19 -1.91 -7.38
C ASP A 28 -0.05 -2.94 -7.37
N SER A 29 1.17 -2.39 -7.36
CA SER A 29 2.41 -3.15 -7.36
C SER A 29 2.78 -3.70 -5.98
N GLU A 30 2.09 -3.31 -4.91
CA GLU A 30 2.38 -3.76 -3.54
C GLU A 30 1.48 -4.92 -3.09
N ARG A 31 0.34 -5.14 -3.75
CA ARG A 31 -0.63 -6.22 -3.45
C ARG A 31 0.00 -7.56 -3.06
N THR A 32 0.83 -8.14 -3.92
CA THR A 32 1.43 -9.46 -3.64
C THR A 32 2.30 -9.44 -2.39
N LYS A 33 3.07 -8.36 -2.16
CA LYS A 33 3.90 -8.24 -0.96
C LYS A 33 3.04 -8.06 0.30
N THR A 34 1.96 -7.30 0.18
CA THR A 34 1.00 -7.10 1.27
C THR A 34 0.38 -8.45 1.63
N TYR A 35 -0.21 -9.20 0.70
CA TYR A 35 -0.75 -10.54 0.98
C TYR A 35 0.25 -11.50 1.62
N GLN A 36 1.51 -11.49 1.16
CA GLN A 36 2.55 -12.31 1.80
C GLN A 36 2.85 -11.92 3.25
N ALA A 37 2.75 -10.62 3.60
CA ALA A 37 2.84 -10.18 4.99
C ALA A 37 1.62 -10.65 5.80
N GLU A 38 0.42 -10.50 5.23
CA GLU A 38 -0.84 -10.87 5.86
C GLU A 38 -0.94 -12.37 6.15
N TRP A 39 -0.52 -13.23 5.21
CA TRP A 39 -0.48 -14.67 5.43
C TRP A 39 0.48 -15.05 6.56
N MET A 40 1.63 -14.37 6.66
CA MET A 40 2.57 -14.61 7.76
C MET A 40 2.03 -14.10 9.09
N PHE A 41 1.28 -13.01 9.09
CA PHE A 41 0.57 -12.53 10.26
C PHE A 41 -0.50 -13.54 10.72
N GLN A 42 -1.35 -14.02 9.81
CA GLN A 42 -2.41 -14.99 10.13
C GLN A 42 -1.87 -16.32 10.66
N ARG A 43 -0.64 -16.71 10.28
CA ARG A 43 0.05 -17.89 10.83
C ARG A 43 0.57 -17.70 12.26
N GLN A 44 0.69 -16.47 12.74
CA GLN A 44 1.26 -16.13 14.04
C GLN A 44 0.20 -15.86 15.12
N ILE A 45 -1.07 -15.75 14.73
CA ILE A 45 -2.16 -15.42 15.65
C ILE A 45 -3.20 -16.53 15.71
N LEU A 46 -3.89 -16.63 16.84
CA LEU A 46 -5.12 -17.39 16.95
C LEU A 46 -6.30 -16.43 16.74
N ASP A 47 -6.77 -16.30 15.50
CA ASP A 47 -7.91 -15.42 15.22
C ASP A 47 -9.25 -16.06 15.62
N VAL A 48 -10.23 -15.21 15.94
CA VAL A 48 -11.61 -15.62 16.17
C VAL A 48 -12.27 -15.85 14.82
N THR A 49 -12.69 -17.09 14.62
CA THR A 49 -13.50 -17.53 13.48
C THR A 49 -14.97 -17.34 13.82
N PHE A 50 -15.74 -16.77 12.89
CA PHE A 50 -17.19 -16.66 13.00
C PHE A 50 -17.84 -18.00 12.64
N ALA A 51 -18.87 -18.39 13.38
CA ALA A 51 -19.66 -19.58 13.09
C ALA A 51 -20.37 -19.47 11.73
N ASP A 52 -20.89 -18.28 11.42
CA ASP A 52 -21.63 -18.02 10.19
C ASP A 52 -21.53 -16.54 9.76
N ILE A 53 -22.19 -16.22 8.65
CA ILE A 53 -22.24 -14.86 8.12
C ILE A 53 -23.02 -13.89 9.03
N ALA A 54 -23.99 -14.39 9.81
CA ALA A 54 -24.78 -13.56 10.70
C ALA A 54 -23.95 -13.10 11.91
N GLU A 55 -23.03 -13.93 12.39
CA GLU A 55 -22.06 -13.53 13.41
C GLU A 55 -21.06 -12.51 12.86
N ALA A 56 -20.55 -12.71 11.63
CA ALA A 56 -19.73 -11.70 10.96
C ALA A 56 -20.45 -10.36 10.80
N GLU A 57 -21.74 -10.37 10.44
CA GLU A 57 -22.58 -9.18 10.33
C GLU A 57 -22.79 -8.50 11.70
N LYS A 58 -23.03 -9.27 12.78
CA LYS A 58 -23.12 -8.74 14.14
C LYS A 58 -21.83 -8.04 14.55
N PHE A 59 -20.68 -8.64 14.24
CA PHE A 59 -19.37 -8.03 14.51
C PHE A 59 -19.17 -6.74 13.70
N ALA A 60 -19.52 -6.74 12.41
CA ALA A 60 -19.49 -5.54 11.57
C ALA A 60 -20.37 -4.41 12.12
N LYS A 61 -21.59 -4.71 12.57
CA LYS A 61 -22.47 -3.72 13.22
C LYS A 61 -21.86 -3.11 14.48
N LYS A 62 -21.07 -3.88 15.26
CA LYS A 62 -20.32 -3.34 16.40
C LYS A 62 -19.21 -2.39 15.93
N ILE A 63 -18.49 -2.76 14.87
CA ILE A 63 -17.47 -1.89 14.25
C ILE A 63 -18.09 -0.57 13.81
N TYR A 64 -19.22 -0.61 13.09
CA TYR A 64 -19.86 0.59 12.53
C TYR A 64 -20.28 1.61 13.59
N LYS A 65 -20.64 1.15 14.79
CA LYS A 65 -21.03 1.99 15.92
C LYS A 65 -19.83 2.59 16.68
N SER A 66 -18.61 2.16 16.38
CA SER A 66 -17.42 2.63 17.07
C SER A 66 -16.98 4.02 16.62
N LYS A 67 -16.38 4.78 17.55
CA LYS A 67 -15.75 6.07 17.23
C LYS A 67 -14.65 5.95 16.16
N THR A 68 -13.90 4.83 16.18
CA THR A 68 -12.86 4.54 15.20
C THR A 68 -13.43 4.44 13.79
N TRP A 69 -14.53 3.70 13.60
CA TRP A 69 -15.18 3.59 12.30
C TRP A 69 -15.73 4.92 11.83
N SER A 70 -16.48 5.65 12.69
CA SER A 70 -17.04 6.96 12.33
C SER A 70 -15.95 7.93 11.86
N LYS A 71 -14.81 7.97 12.57
CA LYS A 71 -13.66 8.80 12.17
C LYS A 71 -13.07 8.36 10.83
N LEU A 72 -12.80 7.07 10.65
CA LEU A 72 -12.24 6.55 9.40
C LEU A 72 -13.17 6.76 8.20
N TRP A 73 -14.47 6.61 8.42
CA TRP A 73 -15.47 6.83 7.39
C TRP A 73 -15.56 8.32 7.00
N GLN A 74 -15.57 9.24 7.97
CA GLN A 74 -15.46 10.67 7.70
C GLN A 74 -14.18 11.03 6.91
N GLU A 75 -13.03 10.46 7.30
CA GLU A 75 -11.77 10.59 6.56
C GLU A 75 -11.96 10.12 5.10
N SER A 76 -12.68 9.01 4.86
CA SER A 76 -12.88 8.45 3.51
C SER A 76 -13.81 9.28 2.60
N ILE A 77 -14.75 10.04 3.16
CA ILE A 77 -15.69 10.87 2.39
C ILE A 77 -15.03 12.16 1.93
N ASN A 78 -14.12 12.72 2.74
CA ASN A 78 -13.37 13.92 2.36
C ASN A 78 -12.60 13.71 1.05
N ASP A 79 -12.19 12.46 0.79
CA ASP A 79 -11.52 12.07 -0.45
C ASP A 79 -12.50 11.66 -1.56
N ASN A 80 -13.76 11.32 -1.24
CA ASN A 80 -14.78 10.92 -2.21
C ASN A 80 -16.23 11.04 -1.68
N VAL A 81 -16.92 12.13 -2.05
CA VAL A 81 -18.30 12.45 -1.65
C VAL A 81 -19.32 11.40 -2.10
N ALA A 82 -19.04 10.62 -3.16
CA ALA A 82 -19.95 9.58 -3.64
C ALA A 82 -20.17 8.41 -2.63
N LYS A 83 -19.37 8.37 -1.56
CA LYS A 83 -19.42 7.35 -0.50
C LYS A 83 -20.31 7.70 0.70
N ILE A 84 -20.97 8.86 0.68
CA ILE A 84 -21.83 9.32 1.80
C ILE A 84 -22.89 8.28 2.19
N PHE A 85 -23.40 7.49 1.24
CA PHE A 85 -24.43 6.49 1.52
C PHE A 85 -23.88 5.10 1.89
N ASP A 86 -22.55 4.93 1.87
CA ASP A 86 -21.89 3.62 2.02
C ASP A 86 -21.25 3.43 3.41
N ALA A 87 -21.78 4.11 4.44
CA ALA A 87 -21.25 4.10 5.81
C ALA A 87 -21.29 2.73 6.49
N THR A 88 -22.20 1.87 6.07
CA THR A 88 -22.42 0.53 6.65
C THR A 88 -22.43 -0.51 5.53
N PRO A 89 -21.26 -1.00 5.10
CA PRO A 89 -21.19 -2.04 4.09
C PRO A 89 -22.01 -3.27 4.48
N ARG A 90 -22.70 -3.87 3.50
CA ARG A 90 -23.42 -5.13 3.72
C ARG A 90 -22.44 -6.28 3.79
N ILE A 91 -22.70 -7.24 4.68
CA ILE A 91 -21.90 -8.46 4.80
C ILE A 91 -22.71 -9.62 4.22
N VAL A 92 -22.16 -10.32 3.22
CA VAL A 92 -22.87 -11.40 2.52
C VAL A 92 -21.97 -12.63 2.35
N ALA A 93 -22.59 -13.80 2.27
CA ALA A 93 -21.89 -15.05 2.04
C ALA A 93 -21.51 -15.19 0.55
N MET A 94 -20.32 -15.73 0.29
CA MET A 94 -19.89 -16.06 -1.06
C MET A 94 -20.67 -17.26 -1.59
N ASN A 95 -21.06 -17.20 -2.87
CA ASN A 95 -21.66 -18.35 -3.54
C ASN A 95 -20.65 -19.50 -3.60
N ALA A 96 -21.08 -20.72 -3.20
CA ALA A 96 -20.25 -21.92 -3.09
C ALA A 96 -19.48 -22.32 -4.38
N ARG A 97 -19.88 -21.81 -5.54
CA ARG A 97 -19.18 -22.04 -6.83
C ARG A 97 -17.88 -21.27 -6.97
N ASN A 98 -17.62 -20.27 -6.13
CA ASN A 98 -16.43 -19.42 -6.22
C ASN A 98 -15.54 -19.66 -5.00
N LYS A 99 -14.44 -20.42 -5.16
CA LYS A 99 -13.58 -20.88 -4.04
C LYS A 99 -12.17 -20.29 -4.03
N LYS A 100 -11.88 -19.29 -4.88
CA LYS A 100 -10.50 -18.80 -5.06
C LYS A 100 -10.03 -17.80 -3.99
N ASN A 101 -10.95 -17.08 -3.33
CA ASN A 101 -10.62 -16.03 -2.38
C ASN A 101 -11.35 -16.24 -1.04
N SER A 102 -10.71 -15.86 0.07
CA SER A 102 -11.34 -15.85 1.41
C SER A 102 -12.37 -14.74 1.58
N GLY A 103 -12.23 -13.65 0.83
CA GLY A 103 -13.18 -12.54 0.79
C GLY A 103 -12.94 -11.64 -0.42
N TYR A 104 -13.88 -10.75 -0.70
CA TYR A 104 -13.69 -9.58 -1.57
C TYR A 104 -14.77 -8.52 -1.31
N THR A 105 -14.55 -7.32 -1.81
CA THR A 105 -15.52 -6.23 -1.74
C THR A 105 -15.54 -5.38 -3.01
N ASN A 106 -16.68 -4.74 -3.24
CA ASN A 106 -16.85 -3.69 -4.26
C ASN A 106 -16.90 -2.27 -3.66
N GLY A 107 -16.59 -2.15 -2.36
CA GLY A 107 -16.66 -0.90 -1.61
C GLY A 107 -17.98 -0.69 -0.85
N ARG A 108 -19.06 -1.38 -1.23
CA ARG A 108 -20.40 -1.28 -0.59
C ARG A 108 -20.86 -2.58 0.05
N THR A 109 -20.32 -3.70 -0.41
CA THR A 109 -20.68 -5.04 0.05
C THR A 109 -19.42 -5.86 0.18
N VAL A 110 -19.23 -6.41 1.37
CA VAL A 110 -18.19 -7.39 1.68
C VAL A 110 -18.78 -8.79 1.50
N THR A 111 -18.13 -9.58 0.65
CA THR A 111 -18.48 -10.98 0.40
C THR A 111 -17.43 -11.88 1.04
N LEU A 112 -17.83 -12.76 1.95
CA LEU A 112 -16.91 -13.68 2.66
C LEU A 112 -17.15 -15.14 2.26
N ALA A 113 -16.07 -15.86 1.99
CA ALA A 113 -16.10 -17.32 1.86
C ALA A 113 -16.01 -17.97 3.24
N GLN A 114 -16.35 -19.26 3.35
CA GLN A 114 -16.22 -20.02 4.58
C GLN A 114 -14.79 -19.98 5.16
N THR A 115 -13.77 -20.03 4.30
CA THR A 115 -12.36 -19.95 4.68
C THR A 115 -11.93 -18.57 5.18
N GLY A 116 -12.75 -17.55 4.94
CA GLY A 116 -12.53 -16.16 5.38
C GLY A 116 -13.53 -15.66 6.40
N LEU A 117 -14.30 -16.55 7.04
CA LEU A 117 -15.17 -16.19 8.16
C LEU A 117 -14.34 -15.98 9.43
N ASN A 118 -13.46 -14.98 9.44
CA ASN A 118 -12.70 -14.57 10.61
C ASN A 118 -12.60 -13.05 10.68
N ARG A 119 -12.26 -12.53 11.88
CA ARG A 119 -12.18 -11.08 12.11
C ARG A 119 -11.23 -10.43 11.13
N TYR A 120 -10.04 -11.01 10.93
CA TYR A 120 -9.02 -10.39 10.11
C TYR A 120 -9.48 -10.15 8.66
N THR A 121 -10.05 -11.17 8.02
CA THR A 121 -10.55 -11.08 6.64
C THR A 121 -11.64 -10.03 6.55
N LEU A 122 -12.58 -9.99 7.50
CA LEU A 122 -13.60 -8.94 7.52
C LEU A 122 -12.98 -7.53 7.64
N LEU A 123 -11.99 -7.33 8.51
CA LEU A 123 -11.32 -6.03 8.68
C LEU A 123 -10.53 -5.60 7.43
N HIS A 124 -9.94 -6.56 6.71
CA HIS A 124 -9.28 -6.32 5.42
C HIS A 124 -10.28 -5.77 4.40
N GLU A 125 -11.41 -6.46 4.20
CA GLU A 125 -12.42 -6.03 3.24
C GLU A 125 -13.09 -4.71 3.65
N LEU A 126 -13.28 -4.47 4.96
CA LEU A 126 -13.79 -3.19 5.44
C LEU A 126 -12.80 -2.03 5.22
N ALA A 127 -11.49 -2.27 5.26
CA ALA A 127 -10.50 -1.25 4.92
C ALA A 127 -10.63 -0.81 3.44
N HIS A 128 -10.97 -1.73 2.54
CA HIS A 128 -11.29 -1.41 1.15
C HIS A 128 -12.60 -0.61 1.03
N CYS A 129 -13.64 -0.96 1.79
CA CYS A 129 -14.88 -0.16 1.87
C CYS A 129 -14.62 1.30 2.26
N LEU A 130 -13.63 1.54 3.12
CA LEU A 130 -13.17 2.87 3.53
C LEU A 130 -12.34 3.61 2.47
N GLY A 131 -12.36 3.20 1.19
CA GLY A 131 -11.74 3.98 0.10
C GLY A 131 -10.38 3.48 -0.35
N HIS A 132 -9.83 2.47 0.30
CA HIS A 132 -8.50 1.98 -0.02
C HIS A 132 -8.56 0.76 -0.93
N MET A 133 -9.11 0.86 -2.15
CA MET A 133 -9.23 -0.26 -3.13
C MET A 133 -7.87 -0.74 -3.72
N HIS A 134 -6.78 -0.52 -3.00
CA HIS A 134 -5.40 -0.82 -3.36
C HIS A 134 -4.63 -1.25 -2.10
N HIS A 135 -3.44 -1.82 -2.22
CA HIS A 135 -2.66 -2.35 -1.08
C HIS A 135 -1.49 -1.45 -0.69
N GLY A 136 -1.66 -0.15 -0.89
CA GLY A 136 -0.67 0.88 -0.65
C GLY A 136 -0.53 1.27 0.83
N ARG A 137 0.13 2.39 1.07
CA ARG A 137 0.39 2.93 2.42
C ARG A 137 -0.91 3.21 3.19
N SER A 138 -1.86 3.90 2.58
CA SER A 138 -3.11 4.31 3.26
C SER A 138 -3.96 3.10 3.66
N PHE A 139 -4.02 2.08 2.80
CA PHE A 139 -4.65 0.80 3.10
C PHE A 139 -4.07 0.17 4.37
N ARG A 140 -2.74 0.00 4.41
CA ARG A 140 -2.06 -0.59 5.57
C ARG A 140 -2.26 0.24 6.84
N GLN A 141 -2.29 1.57 6.73
CA GLN A 141 -2.57 2.45 7.86
C GLN A 141 -3.98 2.24 8.42
N CYS A 142 -4.98 2.21 7.53
CA CYS A 142 -6.37 1.95 7.89
C CYS A 142 -6.52 0.57 8.52
N LEU A 143 -5.98 -0.47 7.88
CA LEU A 143 -6.02 -1.83 8.37
C LEU A 143 -5.38 -1.97 9.76
N LEU A 144 -4.21 -1.34 10.00
CA LEU A 144 -3.58 -1.34 11.33
C LEU A 144 -4.39 -0.59 12.40
N LYS A 145 -5.15 0.45 12.04
CA LYS A 145 -6.07 1.11 12.97
C LYS A 145 -7.22 0.16 13.34
N LEU A 146 -7.81 -0.50 12.35
CA LEU A 146 -8.89 -1.48 12.54
C LEU A 146 -8.44 -2.68 13.39
N VAL A 147 -7.36 -3.34 12.99
CA VAL A 147 -6.78 -4.48 13.74
C VAL A 147 -6.44 -4.09 15.18
N GLY A 148 -5.86 -2.90 15.37
CA GLY A 148 -5.54 -2.40 16.71
C GLY A 148 -6.73 -2.25 17.65
N VAL A 149 -7.88 -1.87 17.12
CA VAL A 149 -9.08 -1.61 17.91
C VAL A 149 -9.93 -2.87 18.09
N PHE A 150 -9.98 -3.73 17.08
CA PHE A 150 -10.93 -4.85 17.03
C PHE A 150 -10.31 -6.23 17.19
N MET A 151 -8.98 -6.34 17.12
CA MET A 151 -8.25 -7.57 17.42
C MET A 151 -7.39 -7.39 18.66
N GLY A 152 -6.62 -6.32 18.72
CA GLY A 152 -5.78 -5.98 19.87
C GLY A 152 -4.49 -5.25 19.49
N ALA A 153 -3.80 -4.73 20.50
CA ALA A 153 -2.53 -4.04 20.32
C ALA A 153 -1.40 -4.99 19.88
N GLU A 154 -1.44 -6.23 20.36
CA GLU A 154 -0.48 -7.28 20.02
C GLU A 154 -0.60 -7.68 18.54
N GLU A 155 -1.80 -8.00 18.07
CA GLU A 155 -2.05 -8.37 16.67
C GLU A 155 -1.66 -7.23 15.73
N LYS A 156 -1.96 -5.98 16.11
CA LYS A 156 -1.49 -4.81 15.36
C LYS A 156 0.04 -4.76 15.29
N ALA A 157 0.74 -5.05 16.38
CA ALA A 157 2.20 -5.04 16.40
C ALA A 157 2.78 -6.12 15.49
N ILE A 158 2.24 -7.35 15.55
CA ILE A 158 2.63 -8.47 14.68
C ILE A 158 2.41 -8.08 13.20
N LEU A 159 1.21 -7.61 12.85
CA LEU A 159 0.90 -7.23 11.47
C LEU A 159 1.81 -6.09 10.96
N LYS A 160 2.06 -5.09 11.80
CA LYS A 160 2.96 -3.98 11.47
C LYS A 160 4.39 -4.47 11.25
N ASN A 161 4.85 -5.42 12.05
CA ASN A 161 6.18 -6.02 11.90
C ASN A 161 6.29 -6.82 10.60
N GLU A 162 5.27 -7.57 10.21
CA GLU A 162 5.24 -8.27 8.92
C GLU A 162 5.28 -7.30 7.73
N PHE A 163 4.53 -6.19 7.79
CA PHE A 163 4.65 -5.14 6.78
C PHE A 163 6.07 -4.57 6.72
N LYS A 164 6.67 -4.25 7.88
CA LYS A 164 8.05 -3.76 7.95
C LYS A 164 9.04 -4.75 7.36
N ARG A 165 8.90 -6.05 7.67
CA ARG A 165 9.74 -7.14 7.16
C ARG A 165 9.66 -7.27 5.64
N LYS A 166 8.50 -6.99 5.04
CA LYS A 166 8.32 -6.95 3.58
C LYS A 166 8.72 -5.61 2.92
N GLY A 167 9.27 -4.67 3.69
CA GLY A 167 9.67 -3.34 3.21
C GLY A 167 8.47 -2.45 2.86
N LEU A 168 7.30 -2.71 3.45
CA LEU A 168 6.06 -1.99 3.18
C LEU A 168 5.89 -0.84 4.18
N ALA A 169 5.73 0.38 3.65
CA ALA A 169 5.64 1.56 4.49
C ALA A 169 4.23 1.76 5.06
N CYS A 170 4.15 2.01 6.38
CA CYS A 170 2.91 2.29 7.11
C CYS A 170 2.91 3.66 7.83
N GLY A 171 4.05 4.35 7.88
CA GLY A 171 4.15 5.69 8.50
C GLY A 171 3.64 6.81 7.59
N ASN A 172 3.82 8.06 8.00
CA ASN A 172 3.45 9.22 7.18
C ASN A 172 4.19 9.23 5.83
N ALA A 173 3.52 9.79 4.82
CA ALA A 173 4.12 10.04 3.52
C ALA A 173 5.29 11.03 3.65
N ARG A 174 6.35 10.84 2.86
CA ARG A 174 7.46 11.79 2.82
C ARG A 174 7.02 13.05 2.08
N LYS A 175 7.41 14.22 2.60
CA LYS A 175 7.22 15.49 1.89
C LYS A 175 8.06 15.49 0.61
N ALA A 176 7.52 16.09 -0.45
CA ALA A 176 8.30 16.34 -1.66
C ALA A 176 9.43 17.33 -1.37
N LEU A 177 10.50 17.26 -2.16
CA LEU A 177 11.53 18.30 -2.16
C LEU A 177 10.94 19.61 -2.69
N SER A 178 11.40 20.74 -2.18
CA SER A 178 11.16 22.04 -2.81
C SER A 178 11.86 22.10 -4.17
N PHE A 179 11.43 23.03 -5.04
CA PHE A 179 11.98 23.20 -6.39
C PHE A 179 13.51 23.29 -6.39
N ASP A 180 14.09 24.21 -5.61
CA ASP A 180 15.55 24.40 -5.56
C ASP A 180 16.29 23.16 -5.07
N LYS A 181 15.74 22.47 -4.07
CA LYS A 181 16.32 21.22 -3.54
C LYS A 181 16.21 20.09 -4.55
N TRP A 182 15.15 20.06 -5.34
CA TRP A 182 14.96 19.09 -6.40
C TRP A 182 15.95 19.33 -7.55
N ILE A 183 16.13 20.58 -7.98
CA ILE A 183 17.15 20.96 -8.98
C ILE A 183 18.54 20.54 -8.50
N ALA A 184 18.94 20.94 -7.29
CA ALA A 184 20.25 20.60 -6.74
C ALA A 184 20.46 19.08 -6.59
N ALA A 185 19.40 18.31 -6.34
CA ALA A 185 19.47 16.86 -6.29
C ALA A 185 19.56 16.25 -7.70
N ARG A 186 18.84 16.78 -8.68
CA ARG A 186 18.87 16.35 -10.08
C ARG A 186 20.26 16.58 -10.68
N ASP A 187 20.78 17.78 -10.57
CA ASP A 187 22.05 18.18 -11.19
C ASP A 187 23.21 17.38 -10.59
N ARG A 188 23.21 17.18 -9.26
CA ARG A 188 24.17 16.28 -8.59
C ARG A 188 24.11 14.85 -9.13
N MET A 189 22.90 14.32 -9.39
CA MET A 189 22.75 12.97 -9.94
C MET A 189 23.23 12.90 -11.39
N GLU A 190 23.10 13.98 -12.16
CA GLU A 190 23.62 14.08 -13.52
C GLU A 190 25.15 14.10 -13.53
N ASP A 191 25.77 14.93 -12.68
CA ASP A 191 27.23 14.96 -12.52
C ASP A 191 27.79 13.58 -12.16
N LEU A 192 27.11 12.84 -11.29
CA LEU A 192 27.51 11.48 -10.92
C LEU A 192 27.41 10.50 -12.09
N ARG A 193 26.42 10.65 -12.98
CA ARG A 193 26.30 9.81 -14.19
C ARG A 193 27.44 10.09 -15.16
N VAL A 194 27.72 11.38 -15.41
CA VAL A 194 28.82 11.81 -16.29
C VAL A 194 30.16 11.29 -15.76
N LYS A 195 30.43 11.45 -14.45
CA LYS A 195 31.65 10.92 -13.83
C LYS A 195 31.80 9.40 -14.00
N ARG A 196 30.71 8.65 -13.77
CA ARG A 196 30.71 7.19 -13.96
C ARG A 196 30.96 6.78 -15.42
N GLN A 197 30.41 7.54 -16.37
CA GLN A 197 30.62 7.28 -17.79
C GLN A 197 32.09 7.51 -18.18
N ILE A 198 32.69 8.62 -17.76
CA ILE A 198 34.11 8.91 -18.00
C ILE A 198 35.01 7.84 -17.37
N GLU A 199 34.73 7.40 -16.13
CA GLU A 199 35.50 6.33 -15.48
C GLU A 199 35.39 5.00 -16.21
N LYS A 200 34.22 4.71 -16.80
CA LYS A 200 34.01 3.50 -17.60
C LYS A 200 34.83 3.59 -18.90
N GLU A 201 34.77 4.71 -19.61
CA GLU A 201 35.53 4.93 -20.84
C GLU A 201 37.04 4.86 -20.61
N LYS A 202 37.53 5.42 -19.50
CA LYS A 202 38.95 5.31 -19.11
C LYS A 202 39.36 3.85 -18.87
N ARG A 203 38.52 3.06 -18.18
CA ARG A 203 38.77 1.64 -17.95
C ARG A 203 38.75 0.84 -19.26
N ASP A 204 37.80 1.12 -20.14
CA ASP A 204 37.68 0.45 -21.42
C ASP A 204 38.89 0.79 -22.32
N ARG A 205 39.33 2.06 -22.36
CA ARG A 205 40.54 2.47 -23.09
C ARG A 205 41.79 1.79 -22.56
N ALA A 206 42.02 1.82 -21.24
CA ALA A 206 43.17 1.15 -20.63
C ALA A 206 43.20 -0.36 -20.92
N ARG A 207 42.02 -1.00 -21.02
CA ARG A 207 41.91 -2.39 -21.44
C ARG A 207 42.32 -2.60 -22.90
N TRP A 208 41.91 -1.73 -23.82
CA TRP A 208 42.29 -1.81 -25.23
C TRP A 208 43.79 -1.54 -25.43
N ASP A 209 44.34 -0.54 -24.76
CA ASP A 209 45.77 -0.19 -24.83
C ASP A 209 46.66 -1.34 -24.33
N ALA A 210 46.18 -2.15 -23.38
CA ALA A 210 46.90 -3.35 -22.90
C ALA A 210 46.88 -4.53 -23.89
N ILE A 211 45.96 -4.54 -24.85
CA ILE A 211 45.82 -5.61 -25.86
C ILE A 211 46.61 -5.27 -27.13
N ILE A 212 46.69 -3.98 -27.48
CA ILE A 212 47.45 -3.52 -28.65
C ILE A 212 48.93 -3.45 -28.25
N GLN A 213 49.69 -4.51 -28.52
CA GLN A 213 51.15 -4.39 -28.54
C GLN A 213 51.58 -3.62 -29.80
N PRO A 214 52.55 -2.70 -29.72
CA PRO A 214 53.10 -2.06 -30.90
C PRO A 214 53.73 -3.13 -31.80
N CYS A 215 53.35 -3.17 -33.08
CA CYS A 215 54.13 -3.91 -34.07
C CYS A 215 55.49 -3.22 -34.21
N GLU A 216 56.56 -3.90 -33.82
CA GLU A 216 57.94 -3.55 -34.18
C GLU A 216 58.23 -3.88 -35.64
#